data_AF-A0A2T0XZQ0-F1
#
_entry.id   AF-A0A2T0XZQ0-F1
#
_cell.length_a   1.000
_cell.length_b   1.000
_cell.length_c   1.000
_cell.angle_alpha   90.00
_cell.angle_beta   90.00
_cell.angle_gamma   90.00
#
_symmetry.space_group_name_H-M   'P 1'
#
loop_
_entity.id
_entity.type
_entity.pdbx_description
1 polymer ?
#
loop_
_entity_poly.entity_id
_entity_poly.type
_entity_poly.pdbx_seq_one_letter_code
_entity_poly.pdbx_strand_id
1 'polypeptide(L)'
;MAEICRDIDEWIEEEVSRPIEEWEERQEERCREEECNWWTLCLNKLFCWLVTVVVKVVRWALVTVGRWVTRTVCTVIAIVVDLVVAVLTGLWDVVAGIFTWDWERVWDGLVSIVGGVIVAVLGLLRVVFLVDTVDFVREEIQESQLRDHVRGLLARRFARDPEALAAARRATGVDHGAFGLRLQGRATRTFVRSDRIGPDSGVPELVRWHEDPSLDIDVRVLAGYDSEDFWKRGRPQVVGADEGQVDAYLRDRGGRSFRIYPMSESTLRHKLSVCAERSRELGLIYRFTVDEREVTDPAYVVLTAGQDDYDIDVLGRVNERVDPVGARQDLPTPHAGTVFAYEGSLIGLSAHLDDATGVDGTPFPGSFTSGVSVRDRVPDLIYEYVLAHELGHYFGLTHVDGYHRIMYTANPAAGTKAIRWWTLPSLLVLEQQPKFVLDEAKAVWDYVVAGFPTEALTTRAH
;
A
#
# COMPACT_ATOMS: atom_id res chain seq x y z
N MET A 1 17.41 3.30 -0.06
CA MET A 1 17.35 3.89 1.30
C MET A 1 16.39 3.14 2.20
N ALA A 2 15.16 2.86 1.74
CA ALA A 2 14.19 2.06 2.49
C ALA A 2 14.72 0.68 2.95
N GLU A 3 15.51 -0.02 2.11
CA GLU A 3 16.10 -1.31 2.50
C GLU A 3 17.08 -1.20 3.66
N ILE A 4 18.06 -0.29 3.60
CA ILE A 4 19.06 -0.13 4.68
C ILE A 4 18.39 0.23 6.01
N CYS A 5 17.42 1.14 5.99
CA CYS A 5 16.69 1.52 7.20
C CYS A 5 15.80 0.40 7.73
N ARG A 6 15.19 -0.39 6.83
CA ARG A 6 14.43 -1.59 7.19
C ARG A 6 15.32 -2.67 7.80
N ASP A 7 16.48 -2.92 7.21
CA ASP A 7 17.43 -3.92 7.68
C ASP A 7 18.01 -3.53 9.05
N ILE A 8 18.16 -2.22 9.33
CA ILE A 8 18.57 -1.74 10.66
C ILE A 8 17.43 -1.89 11.69
N ASP A 9 16.18 -1.58 11.33
CA ASP A 9 15.04 -1.80 12.23
C ASP A 9 14.87 -3.29 12.56
N GLU A 10 15.01 -4.16 11.55
CA GLU A 10 15.00 -5.62 11.71
C GLU A 10 16.21 -6.09 12.55
N TRP A 11 17.39 -5.52 12.36
CA TRP A 11 18.56 -5.80 13.21
C TRP A 11 18.37 -5.35 14.67
N ILE A 12 17.74 -4.19 14.91
CA ILE A 12 17.39 -3.75 16.27
C ILE A 12 16.39 -4.73 16.90
N GLU A 13 15.43 -5.22 16.13
CA GLU A 13 14.52 -6.27 16.58
C GLU A 13 15.23 -7.58 16.88
N GLU A 14 16.05 -8.10 15.98
CA GLU A 14 16.62 -9.44 16.13
C GLU A 14 17.84 -9.50 17.04
N GLU A 15 18.76 -8.53 16.94
CA GLU A 15 20.07 -8.61 17.59
C GLU A 15 20.13 -7.83 18.90
N VAL A 16 19.32 -6.77 19.06
CA VAL A 16 19.28 -6.00 20.32
C VAL A 16 18.18 -6.51 21.24
N SER A 17 16.99 -6.83 20.71
CA SER A 17 15.86 -7.21 21.57
C SER A 17 15.98 -8.65 22.11
N ARG A 18 16.49 -9.59 21.30
CA ARG A 18 16.54 -11.02 21.63
C ARG A 18 17.53 -11.38 22.77
N PRO A 19 18.75 -10.82 22.85
CA PRO A 19 19.64 -11.08 23.99
C PRO A 19 19.07 -10.55 25.32
N ILE A 20 18.27 -9.48 25.25
CA ILE A 20 17.59 -8.92 26.42
C ILE A 20 16.42 -9.80 26.82
N GLU A 21 15.68 -10.38 25.87
CA GLU A 21 14.65 -11.42 26.12
C GLU A 21 15.25 -12.64 26.81
N GLU A 22 16.33 -13.20 26.27
CA GLU A 22 17.02 -14.36 26.85
C GLU A 22 17.54 -14.05 28.27
N TRP A 23 17.89 -12.80 28.56
CA TRP A 23 18.25 -12.37 29.91
C TRP A 23 17.03 -12.26 30.83
N GLU A 24 15.91 -11.74 30.33
CA GLU A 24 14.63 -11.59 31.03
C GLU A 24 14.08 -12.96 31.45
N GLU A 25 14.01 -13.91 30.52
CA GLU A 25 13.58 -15.28 30.80
C GLU A 25 14.46 -15.94 31.86
N ARG A 26 15.79 -15.80 31.76
CA ARG A 26 16.72 -16.33 32.77
C ARG A 26 16.54 -15.68 34.14
N GLN A 27 16.19 -14.40 34.21
CA GLN A 27 15.90 -13.77 35.51
C GLN A 27 14.54 -14.19 36.06
N GLU A 28 13.50 -14.28 35.24
CA GLU A 28 12.18 -14.76 35.68
C GLU A 28 12.27 -16.20 36.20
N GLU A 29 13.04 -17.07 35.53
CA GLU A 29 13.28 -18.44 35.95
C GLU A 29 14.06 -18.48 37.28
N ARG A 30 15.17 -17.73 37.40
CA ARG A 30 15.94 -17.65 38.65
C ARG A 30 15.12 -17.10 39.82
N CYS A 31 14.27 -16.11 39.57
CA CYS A 31 13.37 -15.53 40.56
C CYS A 31 12.19 -16.44 40.92
N ARG A 32 11.83 -17.40 40.06
CA ARG A 32 10.81 -18.41 40.33
C ARG A 32 11.36 -19.58 41.15
N GLU A 33 12.64 -19.91 40.94
CA GLU A 33 13.35 -20.98 41.64
C GLU A 33 13.89 -20.58 43.02
N GLU A 34 14.14 -19.29 43.28
CA GLU A 34 14.57 -18.83 44.60
C GLU A 34 13.47 -19.02 45.66
N GLU A 35 13.73 -19.88 46.64
CA GLU A 35 12.84 -20.12 47.78
C GLU A 35 12.70 -18.85 48.64
N CYS A 36 11.48 -18.54 49.10
CA CYS A 36 11.29 -17.38 49.97
C CYS A 36 12.08 -17.56 51.27
N ASN A 37 13.05 -16.67 51.48
CA ASN A 37 13.69 -16.54 52.77
C ASN A 37 12.72 -15.85 53.75
N TRP A 38 12.10 -16.67 54.60
CA TRP A 38 11.10 -16.22 55.57
C TRP A 38 11.69 -15.28 56.64
N TRP A 39 12.99 -15.41 56.95
CA TRP A 39 13.71 -14.55 57.90
C TRP A 39 13.85 -13.09 57.44
N THR A 40 13.74 -12.83 56.13
CA THR A 40 13.78 -11.48 55.55
C THR A 40 12.41 -11.06 54.99
N LEU A 41 11.29 -11.59 55.51
CA LEU A 41 9.94 -11.19 55.09
C LEU A 41 9.67 -11.38 53.58
N CYS A 42 10.29 -12.38 52.94
CA CYS A 42 10.28 -12.56 51.48
C CYS A 42 10.79 -11.33 50.68
N LEU A 43 11.63 -10.45 51.24
CA LEU A 43 12.19 -9.28 50.55
C LEU A 43 12.93 -9.65 49.25
N ASN A 44 13.52 -10.84 49.17
CA ASN A 44 14.17 -11.33 47.94
C ASN A 44 13.18 -11.45 46.78
N LYS A 45 11.93 -11.86 47.04
CA LYS A 45 10.89 -12.00 46.01
C LYS A 45 10.35 -10.64 45.56
N LEU A 46 10.24 -9.68 46.48
CA LEU A 46 9.89 -8.29 46.17
C LEU A 46 10.99 -7.61 45.33
N PHE A 47 12.25 -7.82 45.71
CA PHE A 47 13.41 -7.32 44.98
C PHE A 47 13.49 -7.94 43.58
N CYS A 48 13.25 -9.25 43.45
CA CYS A 48 13.14 -9.93 42.17
C CYS A 48 12.06 -9.30 41.28
N TRP A 49 10.84 -9.11 41.80
CA TRP A 49 9.77 -8.43 41.06
C TRP A 49 10.18 -7.02 40.60
N LEU A 50 10.82 -6.25 41.48
CA LEU A 50 11.29 -4.90 41.15
C LEU A 50 12.38 -4.91 40.08
N VAL A 51 13.34 -5.84 40.15
CA VAL A 51 14.38 -6.02 39.13
C VAL A 51 13.76 -6.39 37.78
N THR A 52 12.81 -7.33 37.76
CA THR A 52 12.09 -7.70 36.52
C THR A 52 11.36 -6.51 35.92
N VAL A 53 10.66 -5.70 36.74
CA VAL A 53 9.98 -4.49 36.27
C VAL A 53 10.98 -3.46 35.72
N VAL A 54 12.09 -3.21 36.42
CA VAL A 54 13.13 -2.27 35.96
C VAL A 54 13.72 -2.72 34.64
N VAL A 55 14.00 -4.02 34.47
CA VAL A 55 14.54 -4.55 33.21
C VAL A 55 13.53 -4.42 32.09
N LYS A 56 12.25 -4.72 32.33
CA LYS A 56 11.17 -4.49 31.35
C LYS A 56 11.13 -3.02 30.91
N VAL A 57 11.27 -2.09 31.86
CA VAL A 57 11.32 -0.65 31.57
C VAL A 57 12.59 -0.26 30.79
N VAL A 58 13.76 -0.76 31.17
CA VAL A 58 15.03 -0.46 30.48
C VAL A 58 15.05 -1.05 29.07
N ARG A 59 14.58 -2.28 28.88
CA ARG A 59 14.40 -2.91 27.57
C ARG A 59 13.48 -2.06 26.70
N TRP A 60 12.30 -1.74 27.24
CA TRP A 60 11.35 -0.88 26.56
C TRP A 60 11.99 0.46 26.18
N ALA A 61 12.70 1.11 27.09
CA ALA A 61 13.37 2.38 26.84
C ALA A 61 14.49 2.26 25.78
N LEU A 62 15.34 1.23 25.84
CA LEU A 62 16.43 1.03 24.88
C LEU A 62 15.92 0.74 23.47
N VAL A 63 14.92 -0.13 23.33
CA VAL A 63 14.30 -0.44 22.04
C VAL A 63 13.58 0.78 21.48
N THR A 64 12.83 1.50 22.33
CA THR A 64 12.13 2.74 21.99
C THR A 64 13.11 3.81 21.50
N VAL A 65 14.15 4.11 22.28
CA VAL A 65 15.15 5.13 21.94
C VAL A 65 15.97 4.71 20.73
N GLY A 66 16.36 3.43 20.63
CA GLY A 66 17.10 2.90 19.49
C GLY A 66 16.35 3.05 18.18
N ARG A 67 15.09 2.61 18.14
CA ARG A 67 14.21 2.80 16.97
C ARG A 67 13.98 4.28 16.66
N TRP A 68 13.75 5.10 17.67
CA TRP A 68 13.54 6.54 17.48
C TRP A 68 14.77 7.23 16.86
N VAL A 69 15.98 6.94 17.35
CA VAL A 69 17.23 7.50 16.80
C VAL A 69 17.43 7.03 15.36
N THR A 70 17.34 5.72 15.10
CA THR A 70 17.49 5.15 13.76
C THR A 70 16.51 5.77 12.78
N ARG A 71 15.23 5.84 13.15
CA ARG A 71 14.20 6.45 12.33
C ARG A 71 14.49 7.92 12.06
N THR A 72 14.87 8.70 13.08
CA THR A 72 15.20 10.12 12.91
C THR A 72 16.36 10.32 11.94
N VAL A 73 17.44 9.53 12.08
CA VAL A 73 18.60 9.59 11.17
C VAL A 73 18.20 9.18 9.76
N CYS A 74 17.45 8.08 9.61
CA CYS A 74 16.94 7.60 8.33
C CYS A 74 16.06 8.63 7.63
N THR A 75 15.13 9.27 8.36
CA THR A 75 14.27 10.33 7.84
C THR A 75 15.10 11.52 7.35
N VAL A 76 16.09 11.98 8.11
CA VAL A 76 16.96 13.09 7.69
C VAL A 76 17.73 12.74 6.42
N ILE A 77 18.30 11.54 6.33
CA ILE A 77 19.03 11.11 5.12
C ILE A 77 18.07 10.97 3.94
N ALA A 78 16.88 10.38 4.14
CA ALA A 78 15.88 10.23 3.10
C ALA A 78 15.45 11.59 2.54
N ILE A 79 15.15 12.57 3.40
CA ILE A 79 14.83 13.95 3.00
C ILE A 79 15.94 14.54 2.12
N VAL A 80 17.20 14.37 2.50
CA VAL A 80 18.34 14.89 1.73
C VAL A 80 18.46 14.18 0.38
N VAL A 81 18.33 12.86 0.34
CA VAL A 81 18.42 12.07 -0.90
C VAL A 81 17.26 12.40 -1.83
N ASP A 82 16.04 12.46 -1.33
CA ASP A 82 14.85 12.77 -2.12
C ASP A 82 14.91 14.18 -2.70
N LEU A 83 15.41 15.16 -1.92
CA LEU A 83 15.68 16.50 -2.42
C LEU A 83 16.70 16.48 -3.57
N VAL A 84 17.81 15.75 -3.42
CA VAL A 84 18.83 15.63 -4.47
C VAL A 84 18.25 14.98 -5.73
N VAL A 85 17.49 13.89 -5.58
CA VAL A 85 16.87 13.17 -6.70
C VAL A 85 15.82 14.05 -7.39
N ALA A 86 14.94 14.73 -6.64
CA ALA A 86 13.94 15.64 -7.18
C ALA A 86 14.59 16.79 -7.96
N VAL A 87 15.68 17.36 -7.44
CA VAL A 87 16.44 18.40 -8.15
C VAL A 87 17.08 17.86 -9.43
N LEU A 88 17.74 16.71 -9.38
CA LEU A 88 18.41 16.12 -10.55
C LEU A 88 17.41 15.68 -11.63
N THR A 89 16.33 15.01 -11.25
CA THR A 89 15.27 14.57 -12.17
C THR A 89 14.53 15.76 -12.76
N GLY A 90 14.15 16.73 -11.94
CA GLY A 90 13.46 17.92 -12.43
C GLY A 90 14.35 18.78 -13.34
N LEU A 91 15.64 18.93 -13.04
CA LEU A 91 16.59 19.61 -13.93
C LEU A 91 16.74 18.86 -15.26
N TRP A 92 16.81 17.52 -15.22
CA TRP A 92 16.88 16.71 -16.42
C TRP A 92 15.61 16.87 -17.28
N ASP A 93 14.43 16.85 -16.67
CA ASP A 93 13.16 16.99 -17.39
C ASP A 93 13.00 18.39 -17.99
N VAL A 94 13.47 19.44 -17.31
CA VAL A 94 13.57 20.79 -17.88
C VAL A 94 14.51 20.81 -19.08
N VAL A 95 15.71 20.23 -18.97
CA VAL A 95 16.68 20.20 -20.08
C VAL A 95 16.15 19.39 -21.26
N ALA A 96 15.67 18.17 -21.02
CA ALA A 96 15.12 17.30 -22.04
C ALA A 96 13.92 17.95 -22.72
N GLY A 97 12.99 18.52 -21.96
CA GLY A 97 11.80 19.21 -22.49
C GLY A 97 12.14 20.41 -23.37
N ILE A 98 13.16 21.21 -23.02
CA ILE A 98 13.63 22.30 -23.88
C ILE A 98 14.19 21.77 -25.21
N PHE A 99 14.93 20.66 -25.17
CA PHE A 99 15.51 20.06 -26.38
C PHE A 99 14.47 19.34 -27.26
N THR A 100 13.42 18.75 -26.66
CA THR A 100 12.34 18.07 -27.38
C THR A 100 11.15 18.98 -27.70
N TRP A 101 11.22 20.26 -27.32
CA TRP A 101 10.12 21.24 -27.41
C TRP A 101 8.84 20.80 -26.66
N ASP A 102 9.01 19.95 -25.65
CA ASP A 102 7.96 19.43 -24.80
C ASP A 102 7.84 20.31 -23.55
N TRP A 103 7.03 21.37 -23.67
CA TRP A 103 6.83 22.35 -22.60
C TRP A 103 6.12 21.77 -21.36
N GLU A 104 5.40 20.67 -21.51
CA GLU A 104 4.76 20.01 -20.37
C GLU A 104 5.80 19.32 -19.50
N ARG A 105 6.77 18.63 -20.12
CA ARG A 105 7.90 18.03 -19.41
C ARG A 105 8.73 19.07 -18.65
N VAL A 106 8.87 20.28 -19.21
CA VAL A 106 9.54 21.40 -18.52
C VAL A 106 8.77 21.80 -17.26
N TRP A 107 7.44 21.84 -17.32
CA TRP A 107 6.61 22.20 -16.17
C TRP A 107 6.65 21.14 -15.08
N ASP A 108 6.60 19.85 -15.43
CA ASP A 108 6.75 18.74 -14.48
C ASP A 108 8.08 18.81 -13.74
N GLY A 109 9.16 19.09 -14.47
CA GLY A 109 10.48 19.26 -13.87
C GLY A 109 10.50 20.40 -12.84
N LEU A 110 9.85 21.53 -13.14
CA LEU A 110 9.75 22.66 -12.21
C LEU A 110 8.88 22.35 -10.99
N VAL A 111 7.72 21.73 -11.17
CA VAL A 111 6.82 21.34 -10.06
C VAL A 111 7.49 20.30 -9.17
N SER A 112 8.21 19.34 -9.75
CA SER A 112 9.00 18.36 -9.00
C SER A 112 10.08 19.02 -8.13
N ILE A 113 10.83 19.99 -8.67
CA ILE A 113 11.84 20.74 -7.91
C ILE A 113 11.19 21.52 -6.76
N VAL A 114 10.14 22.31 -7.06
CA VAL A 114 9.48 23.15 -6.05
C VAL A 114 8.82 22.29 -4.96
N GLY A 115 8.12 21.22 -5.37
CA GLY A 115 7.52 20.26 -4.47
C GLY A 115 8.56 19.59 -3.57
N GLY A 116 9.67 19.11 -4.15
CA GLY A 116 10.78 18.50 -3.40
C GLY A 116 11.41 19.44 -2.38
N VAL A 117 11.63 20.71 -2.73
CA VAL A 117 12.16 21.72 -1.79
C VAL A 117 11.18 21.99 -0.65
N ILE A 118 9.89 22.15 -0.94
CA ILE A 118 8.87 22.39 0.10
C ILE A 118 8.80 21.20 1.06
N VAL A 119 8.72 19.97 0.53
CA VAL A 119 8.70 18.74 1.35
C VAL A 119 9.95 18.64 2.22
N ALA A 120 11.13 18.91 1.67
CA ALA A 120 12.38 18.86 2.42
C ALA A 120 12.45 19.90 3.54
N VAL A 121 12.05 21.15 3.28
CA VAL A 121 12.04 22.22 4.29
C VAL A 121 11.06 21.89 5.41
N LEU A 122 9.85 21.46 5.07
CA LEU A 122 8.85 21.06 6.06
C LEU A 122 9.34 19.85 6.87
N GLY A 123 10.00 18.89 6.22
CA GLY A 123 10.53 17.68 6.87
C GLY A 123 11.59 18.03 7.90
N LEU A 124 12.52 18.93 7.54
CA LEU A 124 13.56 19.41 8.46
C LEU A 124 12.97 20.16 9.65
N LEU A 125 11.94 20.98 9.44
CA LEU A 125 11.28 21.72 10.53
C LEU A 125 10.68 20.77 11.58
N ARG A 126 10.07 19.66 11.17
CA ARG A 126 9.49 18.67 12.11
C ARG A 126 10.53 18.01 13.00
N VAL A 127 11.66 17.62 12.41
CA VAL A 127 12.79 17.05 13.15
C VAL A 127 13.28 18.05 14.20
N VAL A 128 13.42 19.33 13.81
CA VAL A 128 13.84 20.41 14.70
C VAL A 128 12.82 20.67 15.82
N PHE A 129 11.52 20.62 15.50
CA PHE A 129 10.43 20.84 16.46
C PHE A 129 10.00 19.59 17.25
N LEU A 130 10.72 18.47 17.12
CA LEU A 130 10.41 17.20 17.79
C LEU A 130 8.99 16.67 17.54
N VAL A 131 8.36 17.07 16.43
CA VAL A 131 7.03 16.57 16.03
C VAL A 131 7.11 15.06 15.78
N ASP A 132 8.22 14.59 15.19
CA ASP A 132 8.46 13.17 14.90
C ASP A 132 8.54 12.32 16.18
N THR A 133 8.96 12.90 17.32
CA THR A 133 8.95 12.22 18.62
C THR A 133 7.53 12.01 19.12
N VAL A 134 6.64 13.00 18.94
CA VAL A 134 5.24 12.89 19.31
C VAL A 134 4.53 11.85 18.45
N ASP A 135 4.82 11.82 17.14
CA ASP A 135 4.27 10.82 16.24
C ASP A 135 4.75 9.42 16.58
N PHE A 136 6.04 9.24 16.89
CA PHE A 136 6.58 7.95 17.30
C PHE A 136 5.85 7.41 18.56
N VAL A 137 5.67 8.25 19.59
CA VAL A 137 4.95 7.84 20.80
C VAL A 137 3.48 7.54 20.49
N ARG A 138 2.83 8.34 19.63
CA ARG A 138 1.45 8.11 19.21
C ARG A 138 1.31 6.79 18.45
N GLU A 139 2.21 6.51 17.52
CA GLU A 139 2.23 5.28 16.72
C GLU A 139 2.43 4.05 17.62
N GLU A 140 3.33 4.08 18.61
CA GLU A 140 3.52 2.97 19.56
C GLU A 140 2.25 2.73 20.42
N ILE A 141 1.59 3.79 20.87
CA ILE A 141 0.33 3.68 21.60
C ILE A 141 -0.76 3.08 20.71
N GLN A 142 -0.86 3.54 19.46
CA GLN A 142 -1.84 3.03 18.50
C GLN A 142 -1.58 1.56 18.16
N GLU A 143 -0.32 1.17 17.96
CA GLU A 143 0.08 -0.22 17.72
C GLU A 143 -0.30 -1.12 18.91
N SER A 144 -0.03 -0.67 20.14
CA SER A 144 -0.42 -1.39 21.36
C SER A 144 -1.94 -1.59 21.45
N GLN A 145 -2.72 -0.52 21.21
CA GLN A 145 -4.19 -0.61 21.19
C GLN A 145 -4.71 -1.53 20.08
N LEU A 146 -4.04 -1.53 18.92
CA LEU A 146 -4.39 -2.43 17.82
C LEU A 146 -4.08 -3.89 18.18
N ARG A 147 -2.91 -4.17 18.77
CA ARG A 147 -2.54 -5.51 19.26
C ARG A 147 -3.56 -6.04 20.25
N ASP A 148 -4.01 -5.22 21.20
CA ASP A 148 -5.02 -5.60 22.18
C ASP A 148 -6.37 -5.94 21.52
N HIS A 149 -6.79 -5.14 20.53
CA HIS A 149 -7.99 -5.40 19.74
C HIS A 149 -7.90 -6.73 19.00
N VAL A 150 -6.80 -6.95 18.26
CA VAL A 150 -6.55 -8.18 17.51
C VAL A 150 -6.49 -9.39 18.42
N ARG A 151 -5.84 -9.29 19.59
CA ARG A 151 -5.79 -10.36 20.58
C ARG A 151 -7.19 -10.75 21.04
N GLY A 152 -8.06 -9.75 21.26
CA GLY A 152 -9.46 -9.95 21.60
C GLY A 152 -10.25 -10.67 20.49
N LEU A 153 -10.07 -10.26 19.23
CA LEU A 153 -10.71 -10.89 18.08
C LEU A 153 -10.29 -12.36 17.90
N LEU A 154 -8.98 -12.62 17.92
CA LEU A 154 -8.45 -13.97 17.77
C LEU A 154 -8.90 -14.89 18.92
N ALA A 155 -8.88 -14.39 20.16
CA ALA A 155 -9.36 -15.14 21.32
C ALA A 155 -10.85 -15.51 21.20
N ARG A 156 -11.69 -14.62 20.65
CA ARG A 156 -13.10 -14.92 20.38
C ARG A 156 -13.25 -15.95 19.26
N ARG A 157 -12.55 -15.80 18.14
CA ARG A 157 -12.65 -16.71 16.99
C ARG A 157 -12.20 -18.13 17.33
N PHE A 158 -11.09 -18.26 18.07
CA PHE A 158 -10.48 -19.54 18.43
C PHE A 158 -10.78 -19.98 19.86
N ALA A 159 -11.89 -19.53 20.45
CA ALA A 159 -12.24 -19.83 21.86
C ALA A 159 -12.34 -21.34 22.17
N ARG A 160 -12.57 -22.17 21.14
CA ARG A 160 -12.67 -23.64 21.24
C ARG A 160 -11.42 -24.39 20.78
N ASP A 161 -10.41 -23.68 20.27
CA ASP A 161 -9.20 -24.26 19.70
C ASP A 161 -7.95 -23.48 20.18
N PRO A 162 -7.39 -23.86 21.34
CA PRO A 162 -6.25 -23.16 21.91
C PRO A 162 -4.98 -23.32 21.09
N GLU A 163 -4.84 -24.41 20.32
CA GLU A 163 -3.69 -24.63 19.45
C GLU A 163 -3.74 -23.68 18.24
N ALA A 164 -4.90 -23.55 17.59
CA ALA A 164 -5.09 -22.57 16.53
C ALA A 164 -4.95 -21.13 17.04
N LEU A 165 -5.42 -20.82 18.26
CA LEU A 165 -5.21 -19.50 18.86
C LEU A 165 -3.72 -19.19 19.03
N ALA A 166 -2.94 -20.13 19.56
CA ALA A 166 -1.49 -19.97 19.74
C ALA A 166 -0.77 -19.86 18.39
N ALA A 167 -1.18 -20.65 17.38
CA ALA A 167 -0.66 -20.55 16.02
C ALA A 167 -0.96 -19.18 15.41
N ALA A 168 -2.19 -18.68 15.53
CA ALA A 168 -2.57 -17.38 15.00
C ALA A 168 -1.80 -16.23 15.64
N ARG A 169 -1.67 -16.24 16.98
CA ARG A 169 -0.89 -15.21 17.70
C ARG A 169 0.58 -15.17 17.28
N ARG A 170 1.19 -16.34 17.02
CA ARG A 170 2.55 -16.45 16.50
C ARG A 170 2.66 -15.99 15.05
N ALA A 171 1.71 -16.36 14.20
CA ALA A 171 1.71 -15.99 12.78
C ALA A 171 1.56 -14.48 12.58
N THR A 172 0.74 -13.82 13.40
CA THR A 172 0.52 -12.36 13.35
C THR A 172 1.53 -11.56 14.17
N GLY A 173 2.31 -12.19 15.05
CA GLY A 173 3.24 -11.48 15.95
C GLY A 173 2.53 -10.55 16.95
N VAL A 174 1.29 -10.85 17.34
CA VAL A 174 0.50 -9.98 18.23
C VAL A 174 1.01 -9.98 19.68
N ASP A 175 1.71 -11.04 20.07
CA ASP A 175 2.30 -11.18 21.42
C ASP A 175 3.82 -10.89 21.43
N HIS A 176 4.49 -10.92 20.27
CA HIS A 176 5.95 -10.74 20.14
C HIS A 176 6.38 -10.43 18.70
N GLY A 177 7.49 -9.72 18.55
CA GLY A 177 8.11 -9.39 17.25
C GLY A 177 7.34 -8.36 16.42
N ALA A 178 7.68 -8.29 15.12
CA ALA A 178 7.00 -7.45 14.15
C ALA A 178 5.53 -7.88 14.01
N PHE A 179 4.64 -7.02 14.51
CA PHE A 179 3.20 -7.21 14.49
C PHE A 179 2.64 -6.94 13.10
N GLY A 180 1.84 -7.88 12.61
CA GLY A 180 1.05 -7.72 11.40
C GLY A 180 0.77 -9.04 10.69
N LEU A 181 -0.29 -9.07 9.89
CA LEU A 181 -0.61 -10.19 9.02
C LEU A 181 0.28 -10.14 7.78
N ARG A 182 1.07 -11.20 7.57
CA ARG A 182 1.94 -11.32 6.40
C ARG A 182 1.14 -11.81 5.21
N LEU A 183 1.09 -11.01 4.16
CA LEU A 183 0.29 -11.25 2.97
C LEU A 183 1.18 -11.29 1.73
N GLN A 184 1.02 -12.34 0.93
CA GLN A 184 1.63 -12.44 -0.38
C GLN A 184 0.70 -11.77 -1.39
N GLY A 185 0.99 -10.53 -1.75
CA GLY A 185 0.23 -9.81 -2.76
C GLY A 185 0.66 -10.19 -4.17
N ARG A 186 -0.25 -10.05 -5.13
CA ARG A 186 0.03 -10.17 -6.57
C ARG A 186 -0.27 -8.84 -7.25
N ALA A 187 0.60 -8.45 -8.18
CA ALA A 187 0.41 -7.27 -8.99
C ALA A 187 0.57 -7.64 -10.47
N THR A 188 -0.50 -7.53 -11.24
CA THR A 188 -0.50 -7.80 -12.67
C THR A 188 -0.39 -6.50 -13.44
N ARG A 189 0.72 -6.34 -14.15
CA ARG A 189 0.92 -5.27 -15.12
C ARG A 189 0.29 -5.68 -16.45
N THR A 190 -0.87 -5.11 -16.74
CA THR A 190 -1.59 -5.40 -17.99
C THR A 190 -0.90 -4.77 -19.19
N PHE A 191 -1.13 -5.32 -20.38
CA PHE A 191 -0.68 -4.73 -21.64
C PHE A 191 -1.57 -5.09 -22.80
N VAL A 192 -1.49 -4.29 -23.87
CA VAL A 192 -2.10 -4.60 -25.17
C VAL A 192 -1.01 -4.84 -26.22
N ARG A 193 -1.31 -5.67 -27.22
CA ARG A 193 -0.39 -6.00 -28.31
C ARG A 193 -0.87 -5.45 -29.63
N SER A 194 0.06 -4.84 -30.37
CA SER A 194 -0.17 -4.33 -31.72
C SER A 194 -0.26 -5.42 -32.80
N ASP A 195 0.27 -6.62 -32.57
CA ASP A 195 0.30 -7.71 -33.57
C ASP A 195 -0.84 -8.72 -33.41
N ARG A 196 -1.75 -8.49 -32.47
CA ARG A 196 -2.91 -9.34 -32.25
C ARG A 196 -3.91 -9.14 -33.38
N ILE A 197 -4.29 -10.23 -34.04
CA ILE A 197 -5.26 -10.25 -35.14
C ILE A 197 -6.47 -11.05 -34.69
N GLY A 198 -7.64 -10.42 -34.70
CA GLY A 198 -8.90 -11.09 -34.37
C GLY A 198 -9.30 -12.11 -35.44
N PRO A 199 -10.15 -13.09 -35.11
CA PRO A 199 -10.49 -14.21 -36.00
C PRO A 199 -11.09 -13.78 -37.35
N ASP A 200 -11.78 -12.64 -37.39
CA ASP A 200 -12.59 -12.20 -38.53
C ASP A 200 -11.99 -11.05 -39.35
N SER A 201 -10.78 -10.58 -39.02
CA SER A 201 -10.18 -9.44 -39.72
C SER A 201 -8.69 -9.62 -39.94
N GLY A 202 -8.20 -9.38 -41.17
CA GLY A 202 -6.76 -9.25 -41.44
C GLY A 202 -6.12 -7.95 -40.90
N VAL A 203 -6.86 -7.19 -40.10
CA VAL A 203 -6.44 -5.93 -39.46
C VAL A 203 -6.18 -6.21 -37.97
N PRO A 204 -5.08 -5.72 -37.40
CA PRO A 204 -4.82 -5.87 -35.97
C PRO A 204 -5.94 -5.29 -35.09
N GLU A 205 -6.21 -5.93 -33.95
CA GLU A 205 -7.29 -5.53 -33.04
C GLU A 205 -7.08 -4.13 -32.47
N LEU A 206 -5.84 -3.75 -32.14
CA LEU A 206 -5.55 -2.42 -31.59
C LEU A 206 -5.84 -1.29 -32.59
N VAL A 207 -5.63 -1.51 -33.89
CA VAL A 207 -6.07 -0.58 -34.96
C VAL A 207 -7.59 -0.52 -35.02
N ARG A 208 -8.26 -1.68 -34.93
CA ARG A 208 -9.73 -1.71 -34.93
C ARG A 208 -10.33 -0.98 -33.74
N TRP A 209 -9.76 -1.12 -32.55
CA TRP A 209 -10.20 -0.40 -31.36
C TRP A 209 -10.01 1.10 -31.53
N HIS A 210 -8.90 1.53 -32.15
CA HIS A 210 -8.64 2.92 -32.48
C HIS A 210 -9.65 3.52 -33.48
N GLU A 211 -10.03 2.75 -34.48
CA GLU A 211 -10.95 3.18 -35.54
C GLU A 211 -12.43 3.10 -35.12
N ASP A 212 -12.75 2.41 -34.02
CA ASP A 212 -14.14 2.24 -33.54
C ASP A 212 -14.54 3.39 -32.60
N PRO A 213 -15.40 4.32 -33.06
CA PRO A 213 -15.79 5.48 -32.26
C PRO A 213 -16.65 5.11 -31.04
N SER A 214 -17.10 3.86 -30.91
CA SER A 214 -17.89 3.41 -29.75
C SER A 214 -17.04 2.98 -28.56
N LEU A 215 -15.74 2.72 -28.74
CA LEU A 215 -14.86 2.17 -27.71
C LEU A 215 -14.07 3.22 -26.93
N ASP A 216 -14.05 4.48 -27.38
CA ASP A 216 -13.28 5.59 -26.77
C ASP A 216 -11.80 5.21 -26.49
N ILE A 217 -11.19 4.47 -27.43
CA ILE A 217 -9.79 4.03 -27.34
C ILE A 217 -8.98 4.79 -28.38
N ASP A 218 -8.09 5.66 -27.93
CA ASP A 218 -7.07 6.26 -28.79
C ASP A 218 -5.69 5.65 -28.46
N VAL A 219 -5.07 5.00 -29.45
CA VAL A 219 -3.77 4.31 -29.27
C VAL A 219 -2.65 5.30 -28.96
N ARG A 220 -2.68 6.53 -29.48
CA ARG A 220 -1.70 7.56 -29.13
C ARG A 220 -1.87 8.02 -27.68
N VAL A 221 -3.09 8.09 -27.18
CA VAL A 221 -3.39 8.37 -25.76
C VAL A 221 -2.96 7.18 -24.88
N LEU A 222 -3.26 5.95 -25.26
CA LEU A 222 -2.80 4.74 -24.54
C LEU A 222 -1.27 4.67 -24.47
N ALA A 223 -0.60 5.07 -25.54
CA ALA A 223 0.87 5.13 -25.64
C ALA A 223 1.48 6.32 -24.89
N GLY A 224 0.65 7.28 -24.45
CA GLY A 224 1.08 8.49 -23.74
C GLY A 224 1.78 9.52 -24.63
N TYR A 225 1.58 9.45 -25.95
CA TYR A 225 2.06 10.47 -26.88
C TYR A 225 1.10 11.66 -26.99
N ASP A 226 -0.19 11.41 -26.75
CA ASP A 226 -1.21 12.45 -26.64
C ASP A 226 -1.82 12.43 -25.23
N SER A 227 -2.34 13.57 -24.78
CA SER A 227 -3.09 13.67 -23.53
C SER A 227 -4.28 14.61 -23.67
N GLU A 228 -5.40 14.23 -23.05
CA GLU A 228 -6.61 15.08 -23.05
C GLU A 228 -6.49 16.28 -22.10
N ASP A 229 -5.81 16.07 -20.98
CA ASP A 229 -5.66 17.03 -19.89
C ASP A 229 -4.39 16.68 -19.11
N PHE A 230 -3.67 17.71 -18.69
CA PHE A 230 -2.54 17.63 -17.80
C PHE A 230 -2.82 16.77 -16.55
N TRP A 231 -3.99 16.92 -15.93
CA TRP A 231 -4.35 16.18 -14.70
C TRP A 231 -4.79 14.73 -14.93
N LYS A 232 -5.02 14.34 -16.19
CA LYS A 232 -5.37 12.97 -16.58
C LYS A 232 -4.18 12.17 -17.12
N ARG A 233 -3.01 12.80 -17.25
CA ARG A 233 -1.80 12.14 -17.75
C ARG A 233 -1.37 10.99 -16.84
N GLY A 234 -1.08 9.85 -17.46
CA GLY A 234 -0.33 8.74 -16.85
C GLY A 234 1.08 8.66 -17.42
N ARG A 235 1.83 7.63 -17.04
CA ARG A 235 3.15 7.32 -17.61
C ARG A 235 3.17 5.94 -18.24
N PRO A 236 2.40 5.71 -19.32
CA PRO A 236 2.41 4.43 -20.01
C PRO A 236 3.80 4.13 -20.56
N GLN A 237 4.05 2.84 -20.82
CA GLN A 237 5.31 2.38 -21.40
C GLN A 237 5.02 1.68 -22.72
N VAL A 238 5.64 2.16 -23.81
CA VAL A 238 5.66 1.47 -25.10
C VAL A 238 6.96 0.67 -25.21
N VAL A 239 6.85 -0.63 -25.45
CA VAL A 239 8.00 -1.54 -25.63
C VAL A 239 8.00 -2.07 -27.06
N GLY A 240 9.04 -1.73 -27.81
CA GLY A 240 9.26 -2.23 -29.18
C GLY A 240 8.88 -1.24 -30.28
N ALA A 241 8.33 -0.06 -29.95
CA ALA A 241 8.08 1.03 -30.88
C ALA A 241 8.42 2.40 -30.26
N ASP A 242 8.73 3.36 -31.13
CA ASP A 242 8.74 4.80 -30.84
C ASP A 242 7.46 5.47 -31.39
N GLU A 243 7.27 6.77 -31.14
CA GLU A 243 6.07 7.50 -31.57
C GLU A 243 5.85 7.42 -33.09
N GLY A 244 6.88 7.65 -33.89
CA GLY A 244 6.77 7.58 -35.35
C GLY A 244 6.44 6.18 -35.86
N GLN A 245 6.86 5.13 -35.15
CA GLN A 245 6.49 3.74 -35.45
C GLN A 245 5.05 3.43 -35.06
N VAL A 246 4.52 4.02 -33.98
CA VAL A 246 3.09 3.92 -33.63
C VAL A 246 2.24 4.64 -34.66
N ASP A 247 2.66 5.81 -35.14
CA ASP A 247 1.96 6.52 -36.22
C ASP A 247 1.96 5.75 -37.53
N ALA A 248 3.11 5.18 -37.90
CA ALA A 248 3.20 4.31 -39.07
C ALA A 248 2.28 3.10 -38.92
N TYR A 249 2.23 2.49 -37.72
CA TYR A 249 1.34 1.37 -37.43
C TYR A 249 -0.13 1.70 -37.63
N LEU A 250 -0.59 2.86 -37.14
CA LEU A 250 -1.98 3.31 -37.31
C LEU A 250 -2.29 3.65 -38.76
N ARG A 251 -1.40 4.40 -39.44
CA ARG A 251 -1.58 4.80 -40.84
C ARG A 251 -1.59 3.61 -41.78
N ASP A 252 -0.68 2.67 -41.59
CA ASP A 252 -0.47 1.52 -42.48
C ASP A 252 -1.35 0.32 -42.06
N ARG A 253 -2.16 0.48 -41.01
CA ARG A 253 -3.08 -0.51 -40.43
C ARG A 253 -2.38 -1.82 -40.05
N GLY A 254 -1.19 -1.70 -39.48
CA GLY A 254 -0.30 -2.79 -39.12
C GLY A 254 1.17 -2.40 -39.21
N GLY A 255 2.08 -3.30 -38.85
CA GLY A 255 3.51 -3.04 -38.94
C GLY A 255 4.33 -3.77 -37.89
N ARG A 256 5.29 -3.06 -37.29
CA ARG A 256 6.17 -3.61 -36.25
C ARG A 256 5.35 -3.96 -35.01
N SER A 257 5.63 -5.13 -34.43
CA SER A 257 5.04 -5.54 -33.15
C SER A 257 5.67 -4.77 -31.98
N PHE A 258 4.80 -4.14 -31.20
CA PHE A 258 5.05 -3.50 -29.91
C PHE A 258 3.95 -3.84 -28.89
N ARG A 259 4.27 -3.59 -27.62
CA ARG A 259 3.36 -3.68 -26.46
C ARG A 259 3.20 -2.31 -25.83
N ILE A 260 1.98 -1.98 -25.39
CA ILE A 260 1.72 -0.79 -24.58
C ILE A 260 1.29 -1.27 -23.20
N TYR A 261 1.85 -0.65 -22.15
CA TYR A 261 1.51 -0.88 -20.75
C TYR A 261 0.91 0.40 -20.14
N PRO A 262 -0.08 0.33 -19.23
CA PRO A 262 -0.66 1.51 -18.57
C PRO A 262 0.35 2.31 -17.75
N MET A 263 1.39 1.63 -17.26
CA MET A 263 2.49 2.24 -16.54
C MET A 263 3.79 1.45 -16.70
N SER A 264 4.92 2.13 -16.49
CA SER A 264 6.23 1.47 -16.44
C SER A 264 6.35 0.50 -15.24
N GLU A 265 7.25 -0.48 -15.34
CA GLU A 265 7.48 -1.43 -14.25
C GLU A 265 8.03 -0.72 -13.00
N SER A 266 8.90 0.27 -13.18
CA SER A 266 9.43 1.07 -12.06
C SER A 266 8.33 1.87 -11.37
N THR A 267 7.40 2.45 -12.13
CA THR A 267 6.23 3.15 -11.58
C THR A 267 5.34 2.21 -10.76
N LEU A 268 5.04 1.01 -11.28
CA LEU A 268 4.26 0.02 -10.54
C LEU A 268 4.98 -0.42 -9.26
N ARG A 269 6.28 -0.71 -9.34
CA ARG A 269 7.09 -1.07 -8.15
C ARG A 269 7.13 0.03 -7.10
N HIS A 270 7.22 1.30 -7.51
CA HIS A 270 7.13 2.43 -6.59
C HIS A 270 5.79 2.43 -5.84
N LYS A 271 4.66 2.35 -6.56
CA LYS A 271 3.32 2.31 -5.95
C LYS A 271 3.13 1.10 -5.03
N LEU A 272 3.65 -0.06 -5.41
CA LEU A 272 3.64 -1.27 -4.56
C LEU A 272 4.47 -1.07 -3.28
N SER A 273 5.61 -0.38 -3.36
CA SER A 273 6.43 -0.05 -2.20
C SER A 273 5.70 0.91 -1.26
N VAL A 274 5.12 1.99 -1.79
CA VAL A 274 4.32 2.94 -1.01
C VAL A 274 3.14 2.23 -0.35
N CYS A 275 2.44 1.37 -1.08
CA CYS A 275 1.36 0.56 -0.54
C CYS A 275 1.84 -0.36 0.59
N ALA A 276 2.93 -1.09 0.40
CA ALA A 276 3.48 -1.98 1.42
C ALA A 276 3.90 -1.21 2.69
N GLU A 277 4.42 0.01 2.55
CA GLU A 277 4.75 0.90 3.66
C GLU A 277 3.48 1.32 4.42
N ARG A 278 2.48 1.86 3.72
CA ARG A 278 1.24 2.35 4.35
C ARG A 278 0.39 1.26 4.97
N SER A 279 0.40 0.07 4.39
CA SER A 279 -0.38 -1.05 4.91
C SER A 279 0.08 -1.54 6.28
N ARG A 280 1.32 -1.20 6.70
CA ARG A 280 1.79 -1.47 8.06
C ARG A 280 1.01 -0.70 9.11
N GLU A 281 0.47 0.47 8.76
CA GLU A 281 -0.40 1.26 9.63
C GLU A 281 -1.73 0.53 9.92
N LEU A 282 -2.12 -0.41 9.05
CA LEU A 282 -3.24 -1.33 9.24
C LEU A 282 -2.85 -2.65 9.94
N GLY A 283 -1.58 -2.85 10.26
CA GLY A 283 -1.06 -4.13 10.71
C GLY A 283 -1.02 -5.19 9.60
N LEU A 284 -0.82 -4.78 8.34
CA LEU A 284 -0.65 -5.68 7.20
C LEU A 284 0.79 -5.55 6.66
N ILE A 285 1.44 -6.69 6.39
CA ILE A 285 2.82 -6.75 5.90
C ILE A 285 2.79 -7.40 4.53
N TYR A 286 2.95 -6.59 3.47
CA TYR A 286 2.92 -7.07 2.10
C TYR A 286 4.27 -7.52 1.56
N ARG A 287 4.21 -8.57 0.77
CA ARG A 287 5.22 -8.93 -0.22
C ARG A 287 4.54 -9.11 -1.57
N PHE A 288 4.82 -8.22 -2.52
CA PHE A 288 4.21 -8.30 -3.85
C PHE A 288 5.08 -9.08 -4.84
N THR A 289 4.45 -9.98 -5.60
CA THR A 289 5.01 -10.51 -6.85
C THR A 289 4.39 -9.79 -8.04
N VAL A 290 5.21 -9.42 -9.02
CA VAL A 290 4.76 -8.75 -10.23
C VAL A 290 4.72 -9.76 -11.38
N ASP A 291 3.60 -9.80 -12.09
CA ASP A 291 3.43 -10.55 -13.35
C ASP A 291 2.88 -9.63 -14.46
N GLU A 292 2.90 -10.10 -15.70
CA GLU A 292 2.33 -9.37 -16.85
C GLU A 292 1.19 -10.18 -17.48
N ARG A 293 0.14 -9.49 -17.91
CA ARG A 293 -0.98 -10.13 -18.61
C ARG A 293 -1.49 -9.31 -19.79
N GLU A 294 -1.71 -9.99 -20.90
CA GLU A 294 -2.31 -9.37 -22.07
C GLU A 294 -3.81 -9.13 -21.82
N VAL A 295 -4.28 -7.92 -22.09
CA VAL A 295 -5.68 -7.57 -22.14
C VAL A 295 -6.15 -7.63 -23.59
N THR A 296 -7.20 -8.41 -23.80
CA THR A 296 -7.65 -8.82 -25.12
C THR A 296 -9.04 -8.34 -25.46
N ASP A 297 -9.76 -7.87 -24.46
CA ASP A 297 -11.09 -7.29 -24.59
C ASP A 297 -10.97 -5.78 -24.37
N PRO A 298 -11.44 -4.94 -25.30
CA PRO A 298 -11.40 -3.49 -25.14
C PRO A 298 -12.14 -3.01 -23.88
N ALA A 299 -13.15 -3.75 -23.38
CA ALA A 299 -13.88 -3.41 -22.15
C ALA A 299 -13.03 -3.47 -20.88
N TYR A 300 -11.84 -4.10 -20.95
CA TYR A 300 -10.85 -4.14 -19.88
C TYR A 300 -9.63 -3.24 -20.15
N VAL A 301 -9.54 -2.61 -21.33
CA VAL A 301 -8.52 -1.59 -21.63
C VAL A 301 -8.94 -0.27 -21.01
N VAL A 302 -10.13 0.20 -21.40
CA VAL A 302 -10.88 1.24 -20.71
C VAL A 302 -11.92 0.48 -19.90
N LEU A 303 -11.73 0.42 -18.58
CA LEU A 303 -12.56 -0.41 -17.72
C LEU A 303 -13.99 0.14 -17.69
N THR A 304 -14.83 -0.49 -18.53
CA THR A 304 -16.27 -0.24 -18.70
C THR A 304 -17.08 -1.45 -18.25
N ALA A 305 -16.47 -2.64 -18.28
CA ALA A 305 -16.97 -3.80 -17.56
C ALA A 305 -16.96 -3.56 -16.04
N GLY A 306 -17.75 -4.35 -15.30
CA GLY A 306 -17.73 -4.31 -13.84
C GLY A 306 -16.35 -4.70 -13.30
N GLN A 307 -15.98 -4.13 -12.15
CA GLN A 307 -14.75 -4.52 -11.44
C GLN A 307 -14.68 -6.03 -11.22
N ASP A 308 -15.83 -6.67 -10.95
CA ASP A 308 -15.87 -8.11 -10.72
C ASP A 308 -15.48 -8.94 -11.95
N ASP A 309 -15.96 -8.52 -13.12
CA ASP A 309 -15.66 -9.19 -14.38
C ASP A 309 -14.17 -9.04 -14.72
N TYR A 310 -13.60 -7.85 -14.47
CA TYR A 310 -12.16 -7.62 -14.61
C TYR A 310 -11.33 -8.52 -13.68
N ASP A 311 -11.73 -8.65 -12.42
CA ASP A 311 -11.03 -9.51 -11.46
C ASP A 311 -11.06 -10.98 -11.91
N ILE A 312 -12.19 -11.45 -12.43
CA ILE A 312 -12.32 -12.83 -12.91
C ILE A 312 -11.54 -13.05 -14.21
N ASP A 313 -11.81 -12.24 -15.24
CA ASP A 313 -11.32 -12.49 -16.60
C ASP A 313 -9.86 -12.07 -16.79
N VAL A 314 -9.43 -10.99 -16.12
CA VAL A 314 -8.08 -10.45 -16.24
C VAL A 314 -7.23 -10.88 -15.06
N LEU A 315 -7.69 -10.77 -13.82
CA LEU A 315 -6.84 -11.16 -12.68
C LEU A 315 -6.89 -12.66 -12.38
N GLY A 316 -7.90 -13.38 -12.89
CA GLY A 316 -8.07 -14.80 -12.65
C GLY A 316 -8.57 -15.12 -11.25
N ARG A 317 -9.33 -14.20 -10.65
CA ARG A 317 -9.93 -14.36 -9.32
C ARG A 317 -11.13 -15.27 -9.37
N VAL A 318 -11.35 -16.00 -8.29
CA VAL A 318 -12.45 -16.96 -8.22
C VAL A 318 -13.78 -16.25 -7.93
N ASN A 319 -14.78 -16.52 -8.77
CA ASN A 319 -16.15 -16.04 -8.59
C ASN A 319 -16.84 -16.81 -7.45
N GLU A 320 -17.21 -16.11 -6.38
CA GLU A 320 -17.87 -16.69 -5.19
C GLU A 320 -19.21 -17.33 -5.53
N ARG A 321 -19.92 -16.86 -6.56
CA ARG A 321 -21.19 -17.47 -6.98
C ARG A 321 -21.00 -18.86 -7.62
N VAL A 322 -19.79 -19.16 -8.10
CA VAL A 322 -19.44 -20.41 -8.78
C VAL A 322 -18.67 -21.34 -7.83
N ASP A 323 -17.64 -20.82 -7.16
CA ASP A 323 -16.84 -21.54 -6.19
C ASP A 323 -16.61 -20.66 -4.94
N PRO A 324 -17.56 -20.71 -3.97
CA PRO A 324 -17.44 -19.95 -2.74
C PRO A 324 -16.18 -20.31 -1.93
N VAL A 325 -15.75 -21.57 -1.96
CA VAL A 325 -14.59 -22.01 -1.17
C VAL A 325 -13.30 -21.46 -1.78
N GLY A 326 -13.16 -21.56 -3.11
CA GLY A 326 -12.02 -21.00 -3.83
C GLY A 326 -11.91 -19.48 -3.66
N ALA A 327 -13.04 -18.75 -3.76
CA ALA A 327 -13.05 -17.30 -3.55
C ALA A 327 -12.54 -16.90 -2.15
N ARG A 328 -12.87 -17.70 -1.12
CA ARG A 328 -12.38 -17.47 0.25
C ARG A 328 -10.91 -17.84 0.43
N GLN A 329 -10.44 -18.85 -0.27
CA GLN A 329 -9.02 -19.22 -0.30
C GLN A 329 -8.16 -18.16 -0.98
N ASP A 330 -8.76 -17.36 -1.85
CA ASP A 330 -8.11 -16.26 -2.59
C ASP A 330 -7.93 -14.97 -1.76
N LEU A 331 -8.74 -14.76 -0.70
CA LEU A 331 -8.70 -13.55 0.14
C LEU A 331 -7.32 -13.20 0.73
N PRO A 332 -6.51 -14.15 1.23
CA PRO A 332 -5.18 -13.90 1.78
C PRO A 332 -4.12 -13.51 0.75
N THR A 333 -4.46 -13.53 -0.54
CA THR A 333 -3.58 -13.14 -1.64
C THR A 333 -4.22 -11.95 -2.39
N PRO A 334 -4.12 -10.72 -1.86
CA PRO A 334 -4.69 -9.55 -2.54
C PRO A 334 -4.06 -9.37 -3.92
N HIS A 335 -4.89 -9.09 -4.92
CA HIS A 335 -4.46 -9.01 -6.31
C HIS A 335 -4.79 -7.64 -6.89
N ALA A 336 -3.75 -6.92 -7.30
CA ALA A 336 -3.86 -5.64 -7.97
C ALA A 336 -3.60 -5.77 -9.48
N GLY A 337 -4.45 -5.17 -10.30
CA GLY A 337 -4.27 -5.04 -11.75
C GLY A 337 -4.07 -3.59 -12.17
N THR A 338 -3.26 -3.34 -13.19
CA THR A 338 -3.19 -2.02 -13.81
C THR A 338 -4.24 -1.87 -14.90
N VAL A 339 -4.81 -0.68 -15.10
CA VAL A 339 -5.71 -0.39 -16.24
C VAL A 339 -5.32 0.93 -16.91
N PHE A 340 -5.63 1.08 -18.21
CA PHE A 340 -5.30 2.31 -18.94
C PHE A 340 -6.23 3.46 -18.57
N ALA A 341 -7.53 3.16 -18.46
CA ALA A 341 -8.54 4.13 -18.13
C ALA A 341 -9.74 3.47 -17.45
N TYR A 342 -10.60 4.32 -16.90
CA TYR A 342 -11.93 3.99 -16.41
C TYR A 342 -12.92 4.87 -17.16
N GLU A 343 -14.18 4.47 -17.17
CA GLU A 343 -15.24 5.41 -17.49
C GLU A 343 -15.27 6.56 -16.45
N GLY A 344 -15.23 7.80 -16.94
CA GLY A 344 -15.28 9.00 -16.10
C GLY A 344 -13.95 9.37 -15.44
N SER A 345 -14.01 9.83 -14.17
CA SER A 345 -12.87 10.42 -13.47
C SER A 345 -12.14 9.46 -12.52
N LEU A 346 -12.56 8.20 -12.44
CA LEU A 346 -12.02 7.21 -11.53
C LEU A 346 -10.52 6.97 -11.79
N ILE A 347 -9.84 6.54 -10.72
CA ILE A 347 -8.40 6.26 -10.69
C ILE A 347 -8.09 4.88 -10.12
N GLY A 348 -9.07 4.28 -9.45
CA GLY A 348 -9.03 2.97 -8.86
C GLY A 348 -10.44 2.43 -8.69
N LEU A 349 -10.55 1.11 -8.66
CA LEU A 349 -11.74 0.37 -8.26
C LEU A 349 -11.30 -0.84 -7.44
N SER A 350 -12.19 -1.30 -6.57
CA SER A 350 -11.94 -2.42 -5.67
C SER A 350 -13.20 -3.25 -5.50
N ALA A 351 -13.01 -4.56 -5.39
CA ALA A 351 -14.02 -5.51 -4.97
C ALA A 351 -13.52 -6.24 -3.73
N HIS A 352 -14.43 -6.44 -2.76
CA HIS A 352 -14.20 -7.17 -1.54
C HIS A 352 -15.37 -8.14 -1.32
N LEU A 353 -15.14 -9.33 -0.77
CA LEU A 353 -16.17 -10.38 -0.74
C LEU A 353 -17.26 -10.13 0.30
N ASP A 354 -16.88 -9.72 1.52
CA ASP A 354 -17.85 -9.63 2.61
C ASP A 354 -18.47 -8.25 2.74
N ASP A 355 -19.72 -8.20 3.17
CA ASP A 355 -20.29 -6.95 3.65
C ASP A 355 -19.43 -6.39 4.78
N ALA A 356 -19.07 -5.12 4.64
CA ALA A 356 -18.33 -4.37 5.63
C ALA A 356 -19.17 -3.20 6.15
N THR A 357 -18.67 -2.57 7.21
CA THR A 357 -19.25 -1.34 7.74
C THR A 357 -18.14 -0.34 7.93
N GLY A 358 -18.31 0.83 7.33
CA GLY A 358 -17.40 1.95 7.46
C GLY A 358 -17.18 2.36 8.91
N VAL A 359 -16.08 3.06 9.16
CA VAL A 359 -15.74 3.60 10.50
C VAL A 359 -16.84 4.56 11.01
N ASP A 360 -17.60 5.16 10.11
CA ASP A 360 -18.74 6.03 10.39
C ASP A 360 -20.09 5.29 10.49
N GLY A 361 -20.10 3.96 10.36
CA GLY A 361 -21.30 3.12 10.36
C GLY A 361 -21.95 2.95 8.99
N THR A 362 -21.37 3.50 7.91
CA THR A 362 -21.92 3.39 6.57
C THR A 362 -21.83 1.94 6.06
N PRO A 363 -22.94 1.31 5.62
CA PRO A 363 -22.88 -0.03 5.03
C PRO A 363 -22.02 -0.03 3.76
N PHE A 364 -21.16 -1.03 3.64
CA PHE A 364 -20.32 -1.23 2.45
C PHE A 364 -20.50 -2.65 1.92
N PRO A 365 -21.49 -2.85 1.02
CA PRO A 365 -21.86 -4.18 0.57
C PRO A 365 -20.69 -4.85 -0.14
N GLY A 366 -20.52 -6.14 0.12
CA GLY A 366 -19.54 -6.97 -0.56
C GLY A 366 -19.92 -7.25 -2.01
N SER A 367 -19.01 -7.89 -2.70
CA SER A 367 -19.13 -8.37 -4.05
C SER A 367 -18.93 -9.89 -4.13
N PHE A 368 -19.03 -10.46 -5.32
CA PHE A 368 -18.84 -11.88 -5.57
C PHE A 368 -17.42 -12.23 -6.05
N THR A 369 -16.48 -11.30 -5.95
CA THR A 369 -15.04 -11.54 -6.13
C THR A 369 -14.24 -10.59 -5.25
N SER A 370 -12.92 -10.67 -5.29
CA SER A 370 -12.04 -9.75 -4.60
C SER A 370 -10.83 -9.39 -5.45
N GLY A 371 -10.48 -8.11 -5.50
CA GLY A 371 -9.39 -7.61 -6.33
C GLY A 371 -9.40 -6.10 -6.39
N VAL A 372 -8.32 -5.53 -6.91
CA VAL A 372 -8.21 -4.08 -7.11
C VAL A 372 -7.70 -3.79 -8.50
N SER A 373 -8.23 -2.73 -9.12
CA SER A 373 -7.66 -2.15 -10.33
C SER A 373 -7.18 -0.74 -10.05
N VAL A 374 -6.06 -0.33 -10.68
CA VAL A 374 -5.49 1.01 -10.54
C VAL A 374 -5.00 1.57 -11.86
N ARG A 375 -5.19 2.87 -12.06
CA ARG A 375 -4.61 3.63 -13.17
C ARG A 375 -3.46 4.50 -12.65
N ASP A 376 -2.38 4.62 -13.42
CA ASP A 376 -1.34 5.62 -13.10
C ASP A 376 -1.80 7.03 -13.47
N ARG A 377 -1.50 7.97 -12.58
CA ARG A 377 -1.66 9.41 -12.81
C ARG A 377 -0.52 10.18 -12.17
N VAL A 378 -0.27 11.37 -12.70
CA VAL A 378 0.66 12.37 -12.15
C VAL A 378 -0.11 13.59 -11.62
N PRO A 379 0.43 14.31 -10.62
CA PRO A 379 1.70 14.08 -9.92
C PRO A 379 1.63 12.97 -8.85
N ASP A 380 2.77 12.30 -8.60
CA ASP A 380 2.87 11.23 -7.60
C ASP A 380 2.55 11.71 -6.19
N LEU A 381 2.79 12.98 -5.87
CA LEU A 381 2.44 13.60 -4.58
C LEU A 381 0.99 13.31 -4.13
N ILE A 382 0.10 13.12 -5.09
CA ILE A 382 -1.33 12.82 -4.85
C ILE A 382 -1.63 11.35 -5.18
N TYR A 383 -1.17 10.89 -6.35
CA TYR A 383 -1.65 9.63 -6.93
C TYR A 383 -0.79 8.41 -6.62
N GLU A 384 0.30 8.53 -5.85
CA GLU A 384 1.07 7.37 -5.40
C GLU A 384 0.32 6.50 -4.38
N TYR A 385 -0.65 7.08 -3.65
CA TYR A 385 -1.42 6.40 -2.60
C TYR A 385 -2.66 5.64 -3.12
N VAL A 386 -3.00 5.76 -4.41
CA VAL A 386 -4.21 5.15 -4.99
C VAL A 386 -4.24 3.64 -4.76
N LEU A 387 -3.11 2.95 -4.95
CA LEU A 387 -3.08 1.51 -4.72
C LEU A 387 -3.31 1.13 -3.24
N ALA A 388 -2.77 1.92 -2.31
CA ALA A 388 -3.04 1.72 -0.89
C ALA A 388 -4.52 1.97 -0.56
N HIS A 389 -5.14 2.98 -1.20
CA HIS A 389 -6.55 3.30 -1.07
C HIS A 389 -7.45 2.15 -1.53
N GLU A 390 -7.24 1.65 -2.74
CA GLU A 390 -8.06 0.55 -3.27
C GLU A 390 -7.88 -0.75 -2.49
N LEU A 391 -6.66 -1.01 -1.98
CA LEU A 391 -6.45 -2.12 -1.06
C LEU A 391 -7.13 -1.88 0.30
N GLY A 392 -7.26 -0.64 0.77
CA GLY A 392 -8.12 -0.34 1.91
C GLY A 392 -9.57 -0.80 1.67
N HIS A 393 -10.14 -0.49 0.51
CA HIS A 393 -11.46 -0.99 0.11
C HIS A 393 -11.51 -2.52 0.05
N TYR A 394 -10.45 -3.19 -0.41
CA TYR A 394 -10.35 -4.65 -0.44
C TYR A 394 -10.53 -5.27 0.96
N PHE A 395 -10.11 -4.57 2.02
CA PHE A 395 -10.32 -4.97 3.42
C PHE A 395 -11.55 -4.33 4.06
N GLY A 396 -12.52 -3.90 3.26
CA GLY A 396 -13.80 -3.39 3.74
C GLY A 396 -13.75 -1.98 4.33
N LEU A 397 -12.69 -1.20 4.09
CA LEU A 397 -12.69 0.21 4.47
C LEU A 397 -13.59 1.02 3.54
N THR A 398 -14.24 2.03 4.10
CA THR A 398 -15.04 3.00 3.33
C THR A 398 -14.31 4.32 3.22
N HIS A 399 -14.83 5.19 2.36
CA HIS A 399 -14.37 6.57 2.29
C HIS A 399 -14.58 7.31 3.61
N VAL A 400 -13.67 8.25 3.89
CA VAL A 400 -13.66 9.04 5.12
C VAL A 400 -13.30 10.50 4.85
N ASP A 401 -13.59 11.36 5.83
CA ASP A 401 -13.26 12.77 5.77
C ASP A 401 -11.77 13.07 6.02
N GLY A 402 -11.22 14.00 5.22
CA GLY A 402 -9.93 14.65 5.42
C GLY A 402 -8.80 14.15 4.52
N TYR A 403 -8.22 15.04 3.71
CA TYR A 403 -7.11 14.76 2.77
C TYR A 403 -5.86 14.11 3.36
N HIS A 404 -5.68 14.14 4.68
CA HIS A 404 -4.56 13.49 5.37
C HIS A 404 -4.79 11.98 5.56
N ARG A 405 -5.98 11.47 5.20
CA ARG A 405 -6.32 10.05 5.30
C ARG A 405 -6.24 9.41 3.94
N ILE A 406 -5.66 8.20 3.88
CA ILE A 406 -5.56 7.46 2.63
C ILE A 406 -6.94 7.18 2.05
N MET A 407 -7.92 6.81 2.88
CA MET A 407 -9.31 6.53 2.45
C MET A 407 -10.13 7.79 2.09
N TYR A 408 -9.50 8.95 1.95
CA TYR A 408 -10.21 10.16 1.53
C TYR A 408 -10.57 10.10 0.03
N THR A 409 -11.77 10.59 -0.31
CA THR A 409 -12.18 10.81 -1.69
C THR A 409 -12.61 12.25 -1.92
N ALA A 410 -12.25 12.80 -3.07
CA ALA A 410 -12.68 14.12 -3.52
C ALA A 410 -14.04 14.07 -4.25
N ASN A 411 -14.64 12.89 -4.40
CA ASN A 411 -15.94 12.75 -5.07
C ASN A 411 -17.04 13.43 -4.25
N PRO A 412 -17.69 14.50 -4.75
CA PRO A 412 -18.75 15.20 -4.02
C PRO A 412 -19.94 14.30 -3.67
N ALA A 413 -20.18 13.25 -4.46
CA ALA A 413 -21.25 12.30 -4.23
C ALA A 413 -21.03 11.42 -2.98
N ALA A 414 -19.78 11.28 -2.53
CA ALA A 414 -19.45 10.55 -1.31
C ALA A 414 -19.79 11.35 -0.03
N GLY A 415 -20.22 12.61 -0.16
CA GLY A 415 -20.58 13.45 0.99
C GLY A 415 -19.39 13.86 1.87
N THR A 416 -18.17 13.56 1.45
CA THR A 416 -16.95 13.86 2.21
C THR A 416 -16.61 15.34 2.15
N LYS A 417 -16.13 15.88 3.27
CA LYS A 417 -15.67 17.26 3.36
C LYS A 417 -14.17 17.32 3.20
N ALA A 418 -13.77 17.81 2.02
CA ALA A 418 -12.42 18.12 1.60
C ALA A 418 -11.59 18.83 2.69
N ILE A 419 -12.04 20.00 3.13
CA ILE A 419 -11.25 20.87 4.00
C ILE A 419 -12.02 21.12 5.29
N ARG A 420 -11.52 20.57 6.39
CA ARG A 420 -11.83 21.07 7.73
C ARG A 420 -10.77 22.11 8.09
N TRP A 421 -11.06 23.05 8.98
CA TRP A 421 -10.15 24.18 9.26
C TRP A 421 -8.77 23.74 9.79
N TRP A 422 -8.64 22.51 10.30
CA TRP A 422 -7.38 21.91 10.72
C TRP A 422 -6.63 21.11 9.63
N THR A 423 -7.22 20.90 8.46
CA THR A 423 -6.64 20.09 7.37
C THR A 423 -5.39 20.74 6.76
N LEU A 424 -5.35 22.07 6.65
CA LEU A 424 -4.18 22.80 6.15
C LEU A 424 -3.01 22.78 7.15
N PRO A 425 -3.21 23.07 8.45
CA PRO A 425 -2.18 22.84 9.46
C PRO A 425 -1.72 21.38 9.54
N SER A 426 -2.63 20.40 9.41
CA SER A 426 -2.25 18.99 9.45
C SER A 426 -1.36 18.63 8.25
N LEU A 427 -1.78 18.93 7.02
CA LEU A 427 -0.98 18.63 5.81
C LEU A 427 0.37 19.35 5.77
N LEU A 428 0.44 20.59 6.24
CA LEU A 428 1.65 21.41 6.15
C LEU A 428 2.60 21.22 7.34
N VAL A 429 2.10 20.84 8.52
CA VAL A 429 2.88 20.83 9.76
C VAL A 429 2.91 19.46 10.45
N LEU A 430 1.82 18.67 10.41
CA LEU A 430 1.65 17.48 11.26
C LEU A 430 1.61 16.14 10.52
N GLU A 431 1.21 16.05 9.26
CA GLU A 431 1.12 14.80 8.48
C GLU A 431 1.46 15.13 7.02
N GLN A 432 2.72 14.90 6.61
CA GLN A 432 3.21 15.23 5.25
C GLN A 432 2.71 14.27 4.17
N GLN A 433 2.26 13.09 4.59
CA GLN A 433 1.80 12.02 3.71
C GLN A 433 0.49 11.48 4.28
N PRO A 434 -0.48 11.11 3.43
CA PRO A 434 -1.70 10.46 3.88
C PRO A 434 -1.40 9.17 4.65
N LYS A 435 -2.14 8.93 5.72
CA LYS A 435 -2.01 7.74 6.58
C LYS A 435 -3.35 7.05 6.82
N PHE A 436 -3.30 5.80 7.26
CA PHE A 436 -4.40 5.14 7.94
C PHE A 436 -4.40 5.48 9.44
N VAL A 437 -5.58 5.48 10.06
CA VAL A 437 -5.76 5.69 11.50
C VAL A 437 -6.14 4.41 12.21
N LEU A 438 -5.97 4.40 13.53
CA LEU A 438 -6.24 3.22 14.36
C LEU A 438 -7.64 2.62 14.16
N ASP A 439 -8.67 3.44 13.99
CA ASP A 439 -10.04 2.93 13.81
C ASP A 439 -10.23 2.23 12.45
N GLU A 440 -9.53 2.67 11.40
CA GLU A 440 -9.47 1.94 10.12
C GLU A 440 -8.73 0.62 10.31
N ALA A 441 -7.59 0.64 11.01
CA ALA A 441 -6.84 -0.59 11.28
C ALA A 441 -7.70 -1.62 12.04
N LYS A 442 -8.47 -1.18 13.05
CA LYS A 442 -9.42 -2.06 13.76
C LYS A 442 -10.48 -2.63 12.83
N ALA A 443 -11.07 -1.80 11.97
CA ALA A 443 -12.08 -2.24 11.00
C ALA A 443 -11.52 -3.28 10.01
N VAL A 444 -10.28 -3.08 9.52
CA VAL A 444 -9.57 -4.07 8.69
C VAL A 444 -9.40 -5.39 9.43
N TRP A 445 -9.01 -5.37 10.71
CA TRP A 445 -8.85 -6.61 11.48
C TRP A 445 -10.19 -7.27 11.83
N ASP A 446 -11.26 -6.51 12.02
CA ASP A 446 -12.62 -7.05 12.17
C ASP A 446 -13.01 -7.82 10.89
N TYR A 447 -12.78 -7.21 9.71
CA TYR A 447 -13.02 -7.83 8.40
C TYR A 447 -12.17 -9.08 8.20
N VAL A 448 -10.85 -8.98 8.40
CA VAL A 448 -9.89 -10.09 8.23
C VAL A 448 -10.24 -11.26 9.14
N VAL A 449 -10.44 -11.03 10.44
CA VAL A 449 -10.72 -12.13 11.38
C VAL A 449 -12.10 -12.75 11.13
N ALA A 450 -13.07 -11.99 10.60
CA ALA A 450 -14.36 -12.53 10.22
C ALA A 450 -14.28 -13.41 8.96
N GLY A 451 -13.73 -12.86 7.88
CA GLY A 451 -13.81 -13.41 6.52
C GLY A 451 -12.70 -14.39 6.12
N PHE A 452 -11.50 -14.28 6.70
CA PHE A 452 -10.35 -15.05 6.21
C PHE A 452 -10.42 -16.54 6.64
N PRO A 453 -9.91 -17.46 5.80
CA PRO A 453 -9.79 -18.86 6.17
C PRO A 453 -8.84 -19.03 7.36
N THR A 454 -9.12 -20.00 8.23
CA THR A 454 -8.31 -20.26 9.43
C THR A 454 -6.83 -20.43 9.12
N GLU A 455 -6.51 -21.18 8.07
CA GLU A 455 -5.12 -21.44 7.67
C GLU A 455 -4.33 -20.15 7.40
N ALA A 456 -4.96 -19.14 6.80
CA ALA A 456 -4.31 -17.86 6.54
C ALA A 456 -4.00 -17.06 7.81
N LEU A 457 -4.76 -17.29 8.89
CA LEU A 457 -4.52 -16.64 10.18
C LEU A 457 -3.52 -17.42 11.03
N THR A 458 -3.41 -18.74 10.86
CA THR A 458 -2.57 -19.62 11.68
C THR A 458 -1.20 -19.92 11.09
N THR A 459 -1.02 -19.71 9.78
CA THR A 459 0.22 -20.00 9.07
C THR A 459 0.95 -18.69 8.77
N ARG A 460 2.23 -18.63 9.12
CA ARG A 460 3.09 -17.50 8.74
C ARG A 460 3.40 -17.65 7.25
N ALA A 461 2.84 -16.80 6.40
CA ALA A 461 3.25 -16.73 5.00
C ALA A 461 4.75 -16.38 4.93
N HIS A 462 5.50 -17.14 4.13
CA HIS A 462 6.95 -17.01 3.94
C HIS A 462 7.29 -16.10 2.76
#